data_AF-A0AAW0P8L4-F1
#
_entry.id   AF-A0AAW0P8L4-F1
#
_cell.length_a   1.000
_cell.length_b   1.000
_cell.length_c   1.000
_cell.angle_alpha   90.00
_cell.angle_beta   90.00
_cell.angle_gamma   90.00
#
_symmetry.space_group_name_H-M   'P 1'
#
loop_
_entity.id
_entity.type
_entity.pdbx_description
1 polymer ?
#
loop_
_entity_poly.entity_id
_entity_poly.type
_entity_poly.pdbx_seq_one_letter_code
_entity_poly.pdbx_strand_id
1 'polypeptide(L)'
;MANPAKWSTDNVRTLLDAMKKSVSSRERDKIWSVGLKSLDWNKVAFAAFTPEECNAKWQEIMQKLRKIKSITELIVDVQNSIDDKHSHLKFEPAKIEFPKKPVSANALYFAENKEIFKKKKPGMSSRELMKFANDSYKQLSPEKKEIYLQKVQKAKDEYQESVRKLRIQHTEVFKRKNAKTDTAPCIREYKGPKLPLNGYQLFCHEQKSRLTGIPQKKITTIWSKRWNELSTAEKNKYNRRCVQIREEAERNDVDFKQQFDKKQRKRRTFPGEPKMPARSCSALYCKNQMAKTKGDSKKRFATASQQSKNLSKQEKEKYQAIINQNIIRYKEQLQKWFETLTSTQQQEYCKQNPSKVKYLLNKKQMRTLHRTSDSEDEELEDTIGSYSDSDSDLTIIEVGKIFYYKCIIITNDIKSFDAKLIY
;
A
#
# COMPACT_ATOMS: atom_id res chain seq x y z
N MET A 1 39.72 -35.15 -22.63
CA MET A 1 38.48 -34.42 -22.29
C MET A 1 38.65 -32.98 -22.77
N ALA A 2 37.84 -32.55 -23.74
CA ALA A 2 37.98 -31.24 -24.36
C ALA A 2 37.60 -30.13 -23.37
N ASN A 3 38.43 -29.09 -23.29
CA ASN A 3 38.20 -27.91 -22.47
C ASN A 3 36.95 -27.18 -22.99
N PRO A 4 35.92 -26.87 -22.16
CA PRO A 4 34.71 -26.21 -22.66
C PRO A 4 35.08 -24.86 -23.27
N ALA A 5 34.76 -24.67 -24.55
CA ALA A 5 35.06 -23.46 -25.29
C ALA A 5 34.51 -22.24 -24.55
N LYS A 6 35.40 -21.28 -24.24
CA LYS A 6 35.02 -20.05 -23.52
C LYS A 6 34.03 -19.25 -24.37
N TRP A 7 32.83 -19.00 -23.84
CA TRP A 7 31.81 -18.18 -24.50
C TRP A 7 32.31 -16.74 -24.70
N SER A 8 32.60 -16.37 -25.95
CA SER A 8 32.87 -14.98 -26.35
C SER A 8 31.57 -14.21 -26.58
N THR A 9 31.66 -12.88 -26.62
CA THR A 9 30.53 -12.01 -26.96
C THR A 9 29.94 -12.35 -28.34
N ASP A 10 30.78 -12.69 -29.31
CA ASP A 10 30.35 -13.05 -30.67
C ASP A 10 29.61 -14.39 -30.72
N ASN A 11 30.01 -15.34 -29.87
CA ASN A 11 29.29 -16.61 -29.72
C ASN A 11 27.89 -16.39 -29.13
N VAL A 12 27.76 -15.43 -28.20
CA VAL A 12 26.45 -15.06 -27.64
C VAL A 12 25.57 -14.36 -28.69
N ARG A 13 26.13 -13.45 -29.52
CA ARG A 13 25.38 -12.87 -30.65
C ARG A 13 24.87 -13.95 -31.62
N THR A 14 25.75 -14.89 -31.97
CA THR A 14 25.41 -16.00 -32.87
C THR A 14 24.28 -16.86 -32.30
N LEU A 15 24.30 -17.13 -30.99
CA LEU A 15 23.21 -17.81 -30.28
C LEU A 15 21.90 -17.03 -30.40
N LEU A 16 21.91 -15.72 -30.12
CA LEU A 16 20.72 -14.88 -30.15
C LEU A 16 20.09 -14.79 -31.55
N ASP A 17 20.91 -14.70 -32.59
CA ASP A 17 20.44 -14.66 -33.97
C ASP A 17 19.84 -16.01 -34.41
N ALA A 18 20.44 -17.12 -34.00
CA ALA A 18 19.90 -18.46 -34.26
C ALA A 18 18.56 -18.68 -33.52
N MET A 19 18.45 -18.19 -32.28
CA MET A 19 17.20 -18.19 -31.52
C MET A 19 16.13 -17.33 -32.21
N LYS A 20 16.48 -16.12 -32.68
CA LYS A 20 15.54 -15.23 -33.37
C LYS A 20 14.99 -15.84 -34.66
N LYS A 21 15.83 -16.58 -35.40
CA LYS A 21 15.47 -17.25 -36.66
C LYS A 21 14.60 -18.49 -36.44
N SER A 22 14.81 -19.21 -35.34
CA SER A 22 14.05 -20.43 -35.00
C SER A 22 12.69 -20.14 -34.35
N VAL A 23 12.46 -18.93 -33.82
CA VAL A 23 11.15 -18.53 -33.27
C VAL A 23 10.13 -18.37 -34.40
N SER A 24 9.08 -19.20 -34.38
CA SER A 24 8.01 -19.14 -35.37
C SER A 24 7.22 -17.82 -35.26
N SER A 25 6.64 -17.38 -36.39
CA SER A 25 5.87 -16.12 -36.45
C SER A 25 4.70 -16.07 -35.45
N ARG A 26 4.12 -17.23 -35.13
CA ARG A 26 3.00 -17.42 -34.19
C ARG A 26 3.41 -17.30 -32.72
N GLU A 27 4.70 -17.41 -32.40
CA GLU A 27 5.21 -17.49 -31.04
C GLU A 27 5.96 -16.24 -30.60
N ARG A 28 6.25 -15.34 -31.54
CA ARG A 28 6.92 -14.06 -31.29
C ARG A 28 6.26 -13.20 -30.21
N ASP A 29 4.92 -13.23 -30.15
CA ASP A 29 4.12 -12.43 -29.22
C ASP A 29 3.71 -13.21 -27.95
N LYS A 30 4.08 -14.49 -27.83
CA LYS A 30 3.75 -15.30 -26.65
C LYS A 30 4.73 -14.99 -25.51
N ILE A 31 4.25 -15.22 -24.29
CA ILE A 31 5.07 -15.15 -23.07
C ILE A 31 6.29 -16.08 -23.27
N TRP A 32 7.48 -15.62 -22.87
CA TRP A 32 8.74 -16.32 -23.11
C TRP A 32 8.72 -17.80 -22.70
N SER A 33 8.05 -18.16 -21.60
CA SER A 33 7.98 -19.55 -21.11
C SER A 33 7.19 -20.47 -22.04
N VAL A 34 6.30 -19.91 -22.87
CA VAL A 34 5.54 -20.63 -23.89
C VAL A 34 6.31 -20.64 -25.21
N GLY A 35 6.92 -19.52 -25.60
CA GLY A 35 7.74 -19.43 -26.81
C GLY A 35 9.06 -20.20 -26.74
N LEU A 36 9.61 -20.43 -25.55
CA LEU A 36 10.82 -21.22 -25.37
C LEU A 36 10.57 -22.73 -25.54
N LYS A 37 9.35 -23.20 -25.25
CA LYS A 37 8.98 -24.62 -25.39
C LYS A 37 8.88 -25.08 -26.84
N SER A 38 8.67 -24.15 -27.76
CA SER A 38 8.60 -24.41 -29.19
C SER A 38 9.92 -24.18 -29.91
N LEU A 39 10.96 -23.77 -29.18
CA LEU A 39 12.29 -23.54 -29.72
C LEU A 39 12.99 -24.88 -29.97
N ASP A 40 13.37 -25.12 -31.21
CA ASP A 40 14.12 -26.31 -31.61
C ASP A 40 15.61 -26.07 -31.43
N TRP A 41 16.17 -26.55 -30.32
CA TRP A 41 17.58 -26.35 -29.98
C TRP A 41 18.55 -26.97 -30.98
N ASN A 42 18.13 -27.98 -31.75
CA ASN A 42 18.96 -28.55 -32.82
C ASN A 42 19.21 -27.53 -33.94
N LYS A 43 18.26 -26.60 -34.16
CA LYS A 43 18.39 -25.51 -35.13
C LYS A 43 19.07 -24.26 -34.57
N VAL A 44 19.16 -24.17 -33.25
CA VAL A 44 19.82 -23.07 -32.53
C VAL A 44 21.31 -23.37 -32.30
N ALA A 45 21.66 -24.65 -32.16
CA ALA A 45 23.03 -25.09 -32.07
C ALA A 45 23.86 -24.65 -33.28
N PHE A 46 25.12 -24.32 -33.03
CA PHE A 46 26.05 -23.88 -34.07
C PHE A 46 27.42 -24.46 -33.77
N ALA A 47 28.28 -24.56 -34.79
CA ALA A 47 29.43 -25.49 -34.88
C ALA A 47 30.37 -25.62 -33.66
N ALA A 48 30.42 -24.65 -32.75
CA ALA A 48 31.27 -24.69 -31.55
C ALA A 48 30.53 -25.15 -30.27
N PHE A 49 29.20 -25.30 -30.30
CA PHE A 49 28.37 -25.62 -29.13
C PHE A 49 27.21 -26.54 -29.49
N THR A 50 27.00 -27.54 -28.65
CA THR A 50 25.88 -28.48 -28.71
C THR A 50 24.55 -27.81 -28.36
N PRO A 51 23.39 -28.38 -28.79
CA PRO A 51 22.07 -27.90 -28.39
C PRO A 51 21.92 -27.71 -26.87
N GLU A 52 22.50 -28.63 -26.09
CA GLU A 52 22.49 -28.63 -24.63
C GLU A 52 23.31 -27.46 -24.06
N GLU A 53 24.48 -27.18 -24.63
CA GLU A 53 25.33 -26.05 -24.23
C GLU A 53 24.70 -24.70 -24.58
N CYS A 54 24.06 -24.59 -25.74
CA CYS A 54 23.30 -23.41 -26.15
C CYS A 54 22.11 -23.14 -25.19
N ASN A 55 21.37 -24.19 -24.83
CA ASN A 55 20.29 -24.08 -23.85
C ASN A 55 20.81 -23.69 -22.46
N ALA A 56 21.87 -24.34 -21.98
CA ALA A 56 22.50 -24.02 -20.70
C ALA A 56 22.96 -22.55 -20.64
N LYS A 57 23.57 -22.05 -21.73
CA LYS A 57 23.98 -20.65 -21.82
C LYS A 57 22.79 -19.70 -21.80
N TRP A 58 21.70 -20.04 -22.51
CA TRP A 58 20.47 -19.27 -22.46
C TRP A 58 19.87 -19.25 -21.05
N GLN A 59 19.87 -20.36 -20.31
CA GLN A 59 19.41 -20.39 -18.91
C GLN A 59 20.25 -19.45 -18.01
N GLU A 60 21.58 -19.42 -18.20
CA GLU A 60 22.47 -18.50 -17.48
C GLU A 60 22.11 -17.02 -17.75
N ILE A 61 21.87 -16.68 -19.02
CA ILE A 61 21.44 -15.34 -19.44
C ILE A 61 20.07 -15.02 -18.82
N MET A 62 19.13 -15.96 -18.85
CA MET A 62 17.78 -15.82 -18.29
C MET A 62 17.76 -15.58 -16.79
N GLN A 63 18.73 -16.08 -16.03
CA GLN A 63 18.86 -15.76 -14.59
C GLN A 63 19.15 -14.28 -14.34
N LYS A 64 19.65 -13.55 -15.34
CA LYS A 64 19.95 -12.10 -15.23
C LYS A 64 18.85 -11.24 -15.85
N LEU A 65 17.86 -11.83 -16.54
CA LEU A 65 16.78 -11.13 -17.24
C LEU A 65 15.45 -11.13 -16.46
N ARG A 66 14.61 -10.11 -16.74
CA ARG A 66 13.27 -9.99 -16.15
C ARG A 66 12.26 -10.87 -16.90
N LYS A 67 11.71 -11.88 -16.22
CA LYS A 67 10.77 -12.91 -16.74
C LYS A 67 9.34 -12.45 -17.10
N ILE A 68 9.14 -11.22 -17.61
CA ILE A 68 7.80 -10.68 -17.95
C ILE A 68 7.61 -10.28 -19.42
N LYS A 69 8.62 -10.51 -20.26
CA LYS A 69 8.64 -10.10 -21.67
C LYS A 69 8.41 -11.28 -22.62
N SER A 70 8.12 -11.02 -23.90
CA SER A 70 8.07 -12.06 -24.94
C SER A 70 9.48 -12.58 -25.26
N ILE A 71 9.61 -13.75 -25.87
CA ILE A 71 10.93 -14.32 -26.23
C ILE A 71 11.70 -13.40 -27.18
N THR A 72 11.00 -12.72 -28.10
CA THR A 72 11.60 -11.78 -29.06
C THR A 72 12.13 -10.53 -28.37
N GLU A 73 11.39 -9.97 -27.42
CA GLU A 73 11.81 -8.81 -26.63
C GLU A 73 13.05 -9.14 -25.77
N LEU A 74 13.12 -10.35 -25.22
CA LEU A 74 14.28 -10.81 -24.46
C LEU A 74 15.52 -10.92 -25.34
N ILE A 75 15.40 -11.49 -26.54
CA ILE A 75 16.51 -11.60 -27.48
C ILE A 75 17.04 -10.22 -27.86
N VAL A 76 16.14 -9.26 -28.14
CA VAL A 76 16.52 -7.88 -28.48
C VAL A 76 17.19 -7.16 -27.30
N ASP A 77 16.68 -7.33 -26.08
CA ASP A 77 17.29 -6.74 -24.88
C ASP A 77 18.73 -7.23 -24.67
N VAL A 78 18.98 -8.53 -24.86
CA VAL A 78 20.33 -9.10 -24.70
C VAL A 78 21.26 -8.58 -25.81
N GLN A 79 20.78 -8.50 -27.05
CA GLN A 79 21.55 -7.98 -28.18
C GLN A 79 21.97 -6.51 -27.94
N ASN A 80 21.01 -5.66 -27.55
CA ASN A 80 21.26 -4.25 -27.26
C ASN A 80 22.26 -4.08 -26.09
N SER A 81 22.22 -4.98 -25.09
CA SER A 81 23.17 -4.95 -23.99
C SER A 81 24.58 -5.37 -24.38
N ILE A 82 24.73 -6.20 -25.41
CA ILE A 82 26.02 -6.64 -25.92
C ILE A 82 26.69 -5.54 -26.75
N ASP A 83 25.89 -4.73 -27.46
CA ASP A 83 26.37 -3.73 -28.40
C ASP A 83 26.70 -2.37 -27.75
N ASP A 84 26.18 -2.07 -26.55
CA ASP A 84 26.48 -0.83 -25.84
C ASP A 84 27.75 -0.92 -24.96
N LYS A 85 28.86 -0.31 -25.42
CA LYS A 85 30.14 -0.21 -24.69
C LYS A 85 30.09 0.67 -23.42
N HIS A 86 29.04 1.48 -23.24
CA HIS A 86 28.85 2.35 -22.08
C HIS A 86 27.50 2.14 -21.37
N SER A 87 26.83 1.00 -21.60
CA SER A 87 25.58 0.66 -20.92
C SER A 87 25.82 0.39 -19.43
N HIS A 88 25.60 1.41 -18.61
CA HIS A 88 25.11 1.27 -17.25
C HIS A 88 23.58 1.10 -17.24
N LEU A 89 22.98 0.59 -18.32
CA LEU A 89 21.64 0.00 -18.26
C LEU A 89 21.76 -1.26 -17.44
N LYS A 90 21.63 -1.04 -16.12
CA LYS A 90 21.41 -2.01 -15.08
C LYS A 90 20.50 -3.08 -15.66
N PHE A 91 21.06 -4.26 -15.96
CA PHE A 91 20.31 -5.49 -15.78
C PHE A 91 19.74 -5.35 -14.38
N GLU A 92 18.47 -4.99 -14.25
CA GLU A 92 17.84 -5.07 -12.95
C GLU A 92 17.98 -6.55 -12.59
N PRO A 93 18.79 -6.88 -11.56
CA PRO A 93 19.06 -8.26 -11.23
C PRO A 93 17.73 -8.98 -11.10
N ALA A 94 17.69 -10.25 -11.53
CA ALA A 94 16.50 -11.10 -11.46
C ALA A 94 15.67 -10.70 -10.26
N LYS A 95 14.41 -10.31 -10.53
CA LYS A 95 13.47 -9.77 -9.54
C LYS A 95 13.72 -10.51 -8.24
N ILE A 96 14.35 -9.82 -7.27
CA ILE A 96 14.58 -10.34 -5.93
C ILE A 96 13.28 -11.04 -5.55
N GLU A 97 13.34 -12.36 -5.36
CA GLU A 97 12.13 -13.14 -5.17
C GLU A 97 11.53 -12.74 -3.83
N PHE A 98 10.59 -11.81 -3.89
CA PHE A 98 9.86 -11.39 -2.72
C PHE A 98 9.10 -12.60 -2.20
N PRO A 99 9.23 -12.93 -0.90
CA PRO A 99 8.44 -13.99 -0.31
C PRO A 99 6.97 -13.70 -0.57
N LYS A 100 6.19 -14.73 -0.85
CA LYS A 100 4.74 -14.59 -1.08
C LYS A 100 4.05 -14.43 0.27
N LYS A 101 3.04 -13.57 0.33
CA LYS A 101 2.23 -13.42 1.53
C LYS A 101 1.55 -14.76 1.88
N PRO A 102 1.48 -15.12 3.18
CA PRO A 102 0.77 -16.30 3.61
C PRO A 102 -0.71 -16.21 3.23
N VAL A 103 -1.29 -17.36 2.89
CA VAL A 103 -2.71 -17.47 2.54
C VAL A 103 -3.58 -17.51 3.80
N SER A 104 -4.87 -17.15 3.68
CA SER A 104 -5.84 -17.25 4.77
C SER A 104 -6.13 -18.71 5.15
N ALA A 105 -6.61 -18.95 6.37
CA ALA A 105 -6.88 -20.30 6.89
C ALA A 105 -7.84 -21.12 6.00
N ASN A 106 -8.93 -20.51 5.51
CA ASN A 106 -9.89 -21.16 4.60
C ASN A 106 -9.24 -21.55 3.25
N ALA A 107 -8.31 -20.72 2.76
CA ALA A 107 -7.61 -20.97 1.51
C ALA A 107 -6.55 -22.07 1.68
N LEU A 108 -5.91 -22.15 2.85
CA LEU A 108 -5.02 -23.24 3.22
C LEU A 108 -5.79 -24.57 3.33
N TYR A 109 -6.95 -24.54 3.99
CA TYR A 109 -7.88 -25.67 4.04
C TYR A 109 -8.30 -26.13 2.64
N PHE A 110 -8.70 -25.21 1.77
CA PHE A 110 -9.04 -25.55 0.39
C PHE A 110 -7.86 -26.17 -0.35
N ALA A 111 -6.66 -25.60 -0.23
CA ALA A 111 -5.47 -26.12 -0.91
C ALA A 111 -5.13 -27.55 -0.47
N GLU A 112 -5.18 -27.85 0.83
CA GLU A 112 -4.89 -29.19 1.37
C GLU A 112 -5.98 -30.22 1.00
N ASN A 113 -7.23 -29.79 0.85
CA ASN A 113 -8.37 -30.70 0.65
C ASN A 113 -8.91 -30.71 -0.80
N LYS A 114 -8.34 -29.90 -1.71
CA LYS A 114 -8.84 -29.72 -3.08
C LYS A 114 -9.00 -31.03 -3.85
N GLU A 115 -8.01 -31.93 -3.77
CA GLU A 115 -8.05 -33.21 -4.49
C GLU A 115 -9.11 -34.16 -3.89
N ILE A 116 -9.36 -34.07 -2.58
CA ILE A 116 -10.43 -34.80 -1.91
C ILE A 116 -11.79 -34.27 -2.39
N PHE A 117 -11.97 -32.95 -2.47
CA PHE A 117 -13.20 -32.35 -2.99
C PHE A 117 -13.43 -32.66 -4.47
N LYS A 118 -12.37 -32.67 -5.28
CA LYS A 118 -12.44 -33.03 -6.70
C LYS A 118 -12.85 -34.49 -6.91
N LYS A 119 -12.37 -35.41 -6.06
CA LYS A 119 -12.78 -36.82 -6.06
C LYS A 119 -14.21 -37.03 -5.56
N LYS A 120 -14.64 -36.28 -4.53
CA LYS A 120 -16.01 -36.37 -3.99
C LYS A 120 -17.06 -35.76 -4.91
N LYS A 121 -16.69 -34.77 -5.73
CA LYS A 121 -17.58 -34.08 -6.67
C LYS A 121 -16.91 -33.95 -8.04
N PRO A 122 -16.73 -35.06 -8.78
CA PRO A 122 -16.23 -35.00 -10.15
C PRO A 122 -17.26 -34.26 -11.02
N GLY A 123 -16.82 -33.25 -11.77
CA GLY A 123 -17.67 -32.48 -12.69
C GLY A 123 -18.01 -31.04 -12.25
N MET A 124 -17.76 -30.65 -11.00
CA MET A 124 -17.89 -29.24 -10.59
C MET A 124 -16.75 -28.37 -11.11
N SER A 125 -17.07 -27.11 -11.43
CA SER A 125 -16.05 -26.11 -11.77
C SER A 125 -15.16 -25.80 -10.57
N SER A 126 -13.93 -25.33 -10.80
CA SER A 126 -13.02 -24.93 -9.71
C SER A 126 -13.63 -23.87 -8.78
N ARG A 127 -14.53 -23.02 -9.30
CA ARG A 127 -15.21 -21.97 -8.52
C ARG A 127 -16.21 -22.56 -7.54
N GLU A 128 -16.98 -23.56 -7.98
CA GLU A 128 -17.96 -24.26 -7.14
C GLU A 128 -17.27 -25.12 -6.09
N LEU A 129 -16.17 -25.79 -6.44
CA LEU A 129 -15.34 -26.53 -5.48
C LEU A 129 -14.78 -25.61 -4.39
N MET A 130 -14.36 -24.39 -4.75
CA MET A 130 -13.87 -23.40 -3.77
C MET A 130 -15.00 -22.92 -2.85
N LYS A 131 -16.22 -22.71 -3.37
CA LYS A 131 -17.38 -22.36 -2.55
C LYS A 131 -17.72 -23.48 -1.57
N PHE A 132 -17.80 -24.72 -2.07
CA PHE A 132 -18.04 -25.91 -1.24
C PHE A 132 -17.00 -26.08 -0.13
N ALA A 133 -15.72 -25.84 -0.42
CA ALA A 133 -14.66 -25.90 0.57
C ALA A 133 -14.76 -24.79 1.63
N ASN A 134 -15.15 -23.58 1.24
CA ASN A 134 -15.38 -22.49 2.19
C ASN A 134 -16.57 -22.80 3.11
N ASP A 135 -17.66 -23.36 2.58
CA ASP A 135 -18.82 -23.75 3.39
C ASP A 135 -18.48 -24.92 4.33
N SER A 136 -17.70 -25.91 3.84
CA SER A 136 -17.18 -27.01 4.66
C SER A 136 -16.27 -26.50 5.77
N TYR A 137 -15.44 -25.48 5.50
CA TYR A 137 -14.57 -24.86 6.50
C TYR A 137 -15.36 -24.16 7.61
N LYS A 138 -16.45 -23.46 7.27
CA LYS A 138 -17.33 -22.81 8.25
C LYS A 138 -17.93 -23.81 9.24
N GLN A 139 -18.24 -25.02 8.77
CA GLN A 139 -18.80 -26.10 9.58
C GLN A 139 -17.75 -26.94 10.34
N LEU A 140 -16.45 -26.66 10.19
CA LEU A 140 -15.42 -27.33 10.99
C LEU A 140 -15.54 -27.00 12.47
N SER A 141 -15.21 -27.98 13.31
CA SER A 141 -15.08 -27.76 14.75
C SER A 141 -14.01 -26.70 15.06
N PRO A 142 -14.15 -25.96 16.18
CA PRO A 142 -13.16 -24.96 16.60
C PRO A 142 -11.74 -25.52 16.67
N GLU A 143 -11.57 -26.74 17.18
CA GLU A 143 -10.29 -27.44 17.27
C GLU A 143 -9.62 -27.63 15.89
N LYS A 144 -10.41 -28.00 14.87
CA LYS A 144 -9.87 -28.18 13.51
C LYS A 144 -9.55 -26.83 12.87
N LYS A 145 -10.34 -25.79 13.11
CA LYS A 145 -10.07 -24.43 12.64
C LYS A 145 -8.78 -23.88 13.27
N GLU A 146 -8.59 -24.11 14.56
CA GLU A 146 -7.40 -23.69 15.31
C GLU A 146 -6.10 -24.23 14.70
N ILE A 147 -6.08 -25.49 14.24
CA ILE A 147 -4.93 -26.07 13.52
C ILE A 147 -4.57 -25.24 12.28
N TYR A 148 -5.57 -24.81 11.50
CA TYR A 148 -5.34 -23.99 10.30
C TYR A 148 -4.91 -22.56 10.67
N LEU A 149 -5.43 -21.98 11.75
CA LEU A 149 -5.00 -20.68 12.26
C LEU A 149 -3.54 -20.71 12.70
N GLN A 150 -3.12 -21.75 13.44
CA GLN A 150 -1.73 -21.93 13.86
C GLN A 150 -0.78 -22.11 12.66
N LYS A 151 -1.16 -22.89 11.65
CA LYS A 151 -0.39 -23.03 10.40
C LYS A 151 -0.22 -21.68 9.70
N VAL A 152 -1.28 -20.87 9.63
CA VAL A 152 -1.22 -19.52 9.03
C VAL A 152 -0.36 -18.58 9.86
N GLN A 153 -0.43 -18.66 11.19
CA GLN A 153 0.39 -17.83 12.07
C GLN A 153 1.88 -18.15 11.90
N LYS A 154 2.25 -19.43 11.90
CA LYS A 154 3.62 -19.86 11.62
C LYS A 154 4.10 -19.37 10.24
N ALA A 155 3.27 -19.48 9.21
CA ALA A 155 3.61 -18.98 7.87
C ALA A 155 3.74 -17.45 7.80
N LYS A 156 3.00 -16.70 8.63
CA LYS A 156 3.17 -15.25 8.80
C LYS A 156 4.53 -14.93 9.41
N ASP A 157 4.94 -15.65 10.43
CA ASP A 157 6.22 -15.43 11.11
C ASP A 157 7.40 -15.74 10.17
N GLU A 158 7.33 -16.86 9.44
CA GLU A 158 8.33 -17.23 8.42
C GLU A 158 8.39 -16.20 7.27
N TYR A 159 7.24 -15.68 6.84
CA TYR A 159 7.17 -14.62 5.84
C TYR A 159 7.84 -13.33 6.34
N GLN A 160 7.54 -12.89 7.57
CA GLN A 160 8.13 -11.69 8.15
C GLN A 160 9.65 -11.81 8.25
N GLU A 161 10.15 -12.96 8.71
CA GLU A 161 11.57 -13.23 8.83
C GLU A 161 12.27 -13.24 7.45
N SER A 162 11.64 -13.86 6.45
CA SER A 162 12.14 -13.86 5.08
C SER A 162 12.20 -12.45 4.48
N VAL A 163 11.17 -11.62 4.71
CA VAL A 163 11.17 -10.21 4.30
C VAL A 163 12.26 -9.42 5.01
N ARG A 164 12.48 -9.67 6.31
CA ARG A 164 13.53 -9.00 7.10
C ARG A 164 14.92 -9.31 6.54
N LYS A 165 15.21 -10.58 6.27
CA LYS A 165 16.47 -11.01 5.63
C LYS A 165 16.65 -10.36 4.26
N LEU A 166 15.60 -10.36 3.43
CA LEU A 166 15.61 -9.74 2.10
C LEU A 166 15.91 -8.24 2.16
N ARG A 167 15.35 -7.54 3.16
CA ARG A 167 15.54 -6.10 3.36
C ARG A 167 16.99 -5.77 3.74
N ILE A 168 17.62 -6.61 4.56
CA ILE A 168 19.03 -6.46 4.94
C ILE A 168 19.93 -6.75 3.73
N GLN A 169 19.70 -7.88 3.05
CA GLN A 169 20.51 -8.33 1.91
C GLN A 169 20.41 -7.39 0.68
N HIS A 170 19.27 -6.72 0.49
CA HIS A 170 19.02 -5.86 -0.68
C HIS A 170 18.67 -4.41 -0.29
N THR A 171 19.41 -3.84 0.67
CA THR A 171 19.20 -2.51 1.24
C THR A 171 19.07 -1.39 0.18
N GLU A 172 19.83 -1.47 -0.92
CA GLU A 172 19.80 -0.46 -2.00
C GLU A 172 18.55 -0.51 -2.90
N VAL A 173 17.87 -1.66 -3.00
CA VAL A 173 16.67 -1.81 -3.84
C VAL A 173 15.42 -1.25 -3.15
N PHE A 174 15.36 -1.32 -1.82
CA PHE A 174 14.26 -0.75 -1.05
C PHE A 174 14.32 0.78 -0.96
N LYS A 175 15.51 1.38 -0.94
CA LYS A 175 15.67 2.85 -0.98
C LYS A 175 15.12 3.47 -2.29
N ARG A 176 15.27 2.78 -3.43
CA ARG A 176 14.83 3.29 -4.74
C ARG A 176 13.32 3.23 -4.99
N LYS A 177 12.58 2.32 -4.35
CA LYS A 177 11.11 2.23 -4.51
C LYS A 177 10.39 3.36 -3.78
N ASN A 178 10.83 3.72 -2.58
CA ASN A 178 10.22 4.79 -1.80
C ASN A 178 10.38 6.16 -2.48
N ALA A 179 11.49 6.39 -3.19
CA ALA A 179 11.73 7.63 -3.92
C ALA A 179 10.75 7.87 -5.10
N LYS A 180 10.15 6.81 -5.68
CA LYS A 180 9.17 6.92 -6.79
C LYS A 180 7.72 7.02 -6.31
N THR A 181 7.41 6.65 -5.08
CA THR A 181 6.05 6.73 -4.52
C THR A 181 5.78 8.04 -3.78
N ASP A 182 6.83 8.74 -3.32
CA ASP A 182 6.67 10.01 -2.58
C ASP A 182 6.54 11.26 -3.47
N THR A 183 6.64 11.13 -4.80
CA THR A 183 6.44 12.24 -5.76
C THR A 183 5.20 12.12 -6.63
N ALA A 184 4.42 11.04 -6.50
CA ALA A 184 3.07 11.02 -7.04
C ALA A 184 2.14 11.62 -5.98
N PRO A 185 1.66 12.88 -6.12
CA PRO A 185 0.55 13.32 -5.30
C PRO A 185 -0.57 12.29 -5.47
N CYS A 186 -1.27 11.98 -4.38
CA CYS A 186 -2.53 11.25 -4.44
C CYS A 186 -3.47 12.03 -5.38
N ILE A 187 -3.46 11.67 -6.66
CA ILE A 187 -4.49 12.09 -7.61
C ILE A 187 -5.72 11.36 -7.08
N ARG A 188 -6.50 12.07 -6.27
CA ARG A 188 -7.88 11.66 -5.97
C ARG A 188 -8.50 11.29 -7.30
N GLU A 189 -9.11 10.10 -7.40
CA GLU A 189 -9.82 9.67 -8.59
C GLU A 189 -10.82 10.75 -9.01
N TYR A 190 -10.41 11.62 -9.92
CA TYR A 190 -11.33 12.41 -10.69
C TYR A 190 -12.01 11.41 -11.63
N LYS A 191 -13.23 11.01 -11.28
CA LYS A 191 -14.06 10.07 -12.07
C LYS A 191 -14.59 10.68 -13.37
N GLY A 192 -14.11 11.86 -13.76
CA GLY A 192 -14.47 12.51 -15.03
C GLY A 192 -13.54 12.12 -16.18
N PRO A 193 -13.87 12.55 -17.41
CA PRO A 193 -13.04 12.31 -18.59
C PRO A 193 -11.63 12.89 -18.37
N LYS A 194 -10.59 12.15 -18.80
CA LYS A 194 -9.22 12.66 -18.79
C LYS A 194 -9.16 13.93 -19.64
N LEU A 195 -8.71 15.02 -19.03
CA LEU A 195 -8.57 16.29 -19.74
C LEU A 195 -7.52 16.16 -20.86
N PRO A 196 -7.75 16.78 -22.03
CA PRO A 196 -6.78 16.78 -23.11
C PRO A 196 -5.52 17.55 -22.65
N LEU A 197 -4.33 16.95 -22.86
CA LEU A 197 -3.05 17.56 -22.46
C LEU A 197 -2.56 18.61 -23.47
N ASN A 198 -2.96 18.47 -24.73
CA ASN A 198 -2.61 19.38 -25.83
C ASN A 198 -3.70 19.40 -26.91
N GLY A 199 -3.59 20.34 -27.87
CA GLY A 199 -4.55 20.46 -28.97
C GLY A 199 -4.65 19.22 -29.85
N TYR A 200 -3.56 18.47 -30.02
CA TYR A 200 -3.56 17.22 -30.78
C TYR A 200 -4.43 16.13 -30.11
N GLN A 201 -4.39 16.01 -28.79
CA GLN A 201 -5.23 15.07 -28.05
C GLN A 201 -6.70 15.47 -28.12
N LEU A 202 -7.01 16.76 -27.97
CA LEU A 202 -8.36 17.27 -28.17
C LEU A 202 -8.89 16.91 -29.57
N PHE A 203 -8.08 17.12 -30.60
CA PHE A 203 -8.38 16.71 -31.97
C PHE A 203 -8.62 15.19 -32.08
N CYS A 204 -7.76 14.36 -31.49
CA CYS A 204 -7.95 12.90 -31.51
C CYS A 204 -9.28 12.49 -30.86
N HIS A 205 -9.65 13.11 -29.73
CA HIS A 205 -10.92 12.84 -29.04
C HIS A 205 -12.13 13.19 -29.90
N GLU A 206 -12.13 14.36 -30.54
CA GLU A 206 -13.22 14.81 -31.42
C GLU A 206 -13.34 13.97 -32.70
N GLN A 207 -12.22 13.49 -33.23
CA GLN A 207 -12.19 12.65 -34.43
C GLN A 207 -12.48 11.16 -34.14
N LYS A 208 -12.48 10.74 -32.87
CA LYS A 208 -12.62 9.33 -32.50
C LYS A 208 -13.96 8.72 -32.91
N SER A 209 -15.05 9.48 -32.80
CA SER A 209 -16.39 9.04 -33.22
C SER A 209 -16.53 8.91 -34.75
N ARG A 210 -15.65 9.55 -35.52
CA ARG A 210 -15.68 9.55 -37.00
C ARG A 210 -14.92 8.39 -37.65
N LEU A 211 -14.21 7.58 -36.85
CA LEU A 211 -13.38 6.47 -37.32
C LEU A 211 -13.88 5.12 -36.78
N THR A 212 -15.19 4.87 -36.90
CA THR A 212 -15.79 3.57 -36.54
C THR A 212 -15.41 2.50 -37.57
N GLY A 213 -15.13 1.27 -37.11
CA GLY A 213 -14.80 0.13 -37.99
C GLY A 213 -13.33 -0.01 -38.40
N ILE A 214 -12.45 0.92 -38.02
CA ILE A 214 -11.00 0.82 -38.31
C ILE A 214 -10.27 0.11 -37.15
N PRO A 215 -9.31 -0.80 -37.42
CA PRO A 215 -8.50 -1.41 -36.37
C PRO A 215 -7.78 -0.36 -35.51
N GLN A 216 -7.88 -0.48 -34.18
CA GLN A 216 -7.34 0.49 -33.21
C GLN A 216 -5.87 0.85 -33.46
N LYS A 217 -5.06 -0.10 -33.93
CA LYS A 217 -3.63 0.08 -34.24
C LYS A 217 -3.36 1.03 -35.42
N LYS A 218 -4.32 1.22 -36.35
CA LYS A 218 -4.19 2.11 -37.52
C LYS A 218 -4.77 3.51 -37.27
N ILE A 219 -5.65 3.66 -36.28
CA ILE A 219 -6.33 4.92 -35.95
C ILE A 219 -5.33 6.02 -35.56
N THR A 220 -4.31 5.69 -34.78
CA THR A 220 -3.28 6.63 -34.34
C THR A 220 -2.50 7.23 -35.51
N THR A 221 -2.13 6.40 -36.49
CA THR A 221 -1.46 6.84 -37.72
C THR A 221 -2.35 7.78 -38.55
N ILE A 222 -3.64 7.47 -38.65
CA ILE A 222 -4.63 8.31 -39.35
C ILE A 222 -4.77 9.67 -38.65
N TRP A 223 -4.86 9.70 -37.32
CA TRP A 223 -4.92 10.96 -36.57
C TRP A 223 -3.66 11.79 -36.74
N SER A 224 -2.47 11.18 -36.69
CA SER A 224 -1.20 11.90 -36.88
C SER A 224 -1.09 12.49 -38.28
N LYS A 225 -1.48 11.74 -39.31
CA LYS A 225 -1.50 12.23 -40.70
C LYS A 225 -2.45 13.42 -40.85
N ARG A 226 -3.71 13.27 -40.42
CA ARG A 226 -4.71 14.34 -40.49
C ARG A 226 -4.32 15.58 -39.68
N TRP A 227 -3.70 15.38 -38.52
CA TRP A 227 -3.19 16.49 -37.71
C TRP A 227 -2.08 17.25 -38.44
N ASN A 228 -1.17 16.54 -39.11
CA ASN A 228 -0.08 17.18 -39.84
C ASN A 228 -0.59 17.99 -41.04
N GLU A 229 -1.63 17.52 -41.70
CA GLU A 229 -2.32 18.21 -42.82
C GLU A 229 -3.04 19.51 -42.38
N LEU A 230 -3.38 19.67 -41.09
CA LEU A 230 -3.98 20.92 -40.60
C LEU A 230 -2.99 22.10 -40.68
N SER A 231 -3.53 23.26 -41.01
CA SER A 231 -2.78 24.51 -40.97
C SER A 231 -2.37 24.89 -39.54
N THR A 232 -1.33 25.71 -39.41
CA THR A 232 -0.91 26.25 -38.11
C THR A 232 -2.03 27.03 -37.42
N ALA A 233 -2.86 27.73 -38.18
CA ALA A 233 -4.02 28.46 -37.65
C ALA A 233 -5.05 27.50 -37.02
N GLU A 234 -5.34 26.37 -37.66
CA GLU A 234 -6.26 25.36 -37.13
C GLU A 234 -5.70 24.65 -35.91
N LYS A 235 -4.42 24.25 -35.94
CA LYS A 235 -3.72 23.68 -34.77
C LYS A 235 -3.78 24.62 -33.57
N ASN A 236 -3.61 25.92 -33.80
CA ASN A 236 -3.72 26.95 -32.77
C ASN A 236 -5.14 27.08 -32.19
N LYS A 237 -6.20 26.89 -32.98
CA LYS A 237 -7.58 26.83 -32.47
C LYS A 237 -7.76 25.68 -31.48
N TYR A 238 -7.25 24.49 -31.80
CA TYR A 238 -7.30 23.33 -30.90
C TYR A 238 -6.48 23.57 -29.62
N ASN A 239 -5.30 24.18 -29.73
CA ASN A 239 -4.49 24.52 -28.56
C ASN A 239 -5.20 25.52 -27.63
N ARG A 240 -5.84 26.57 -28.17
CA ARG A 240 -6.61 27.54 -27.38
C ARG A 240 -7.79 26.88 -26.66
N ARG A 241 -8.57 26.05 -27.35
CA ARG A 241 -9.68 25.30 -26.74
C ARG A 241 -9.19 24.35 -25.65
N CYS A 242 -8.04 23.71 -25.84
CA CYS A 242 -7.42 22.84 -24.83
C CYS A 242 -7.00 23.60 -23.56
N VAL A 243 -6.54 24.84 -23.68
CA VAL A 243 -6.25 25.71 -22.52
C VAL A 243 -7.55 26.08 -21.79
N GLN A 244 -8.58 26.51 -22.52
CA GLN A 244 -9.88 26.87 -21.93
C GLN A 244 -10.52 25.72 -21.16
N ILE A 245 -10.53 24.51 -21.72
CA ILE A 245 -11.07 23.31 -21.06
C ILE A 245 -10.32 23.00 -19.75
N ARG A 246 -9.00 23.22 -19.71
CA ARG A 246 -8.20 23.01 -18.49
C ARG A 246 -8.51 24.05 -17.42
N GLU A 247 -8.56 25.33 -17.80
CA GLU A 247 -8.91 26.41 -16.88
C GLU A 247 -10.32 26.24 -16.28
N GLU A 248 -11.30 25.80 -17.08
CA GLU A 248 -12.66 25.51 -16.60
C GLU A 248 -12.69 24.35 -15.60
N ALA A 249 -11.97 23.27 -15.86
CA ALA A 249 -11.90 22.16 -14.93
C ALA A 249 -11.17 22.53 -13.63
N GLU A 250 -10.10 23.33 -13.71
CA GLU A 250 -9.42 23.85 -12.53
C GLU A 250 -10.33 24.76 -11.70
N ARG A 251 -11.10 25.65 -12.34
CA ARG A 251 -12.12 26.47 -11.65
C ARG A 251 -13.17 25.61 -10.95
N ASN A 252 -13.68 24.59 -11.63
CA ASN A 252 -14.68 23.68 -11.08
C ASN A 252 -14.12 22.83 -9.92
N ASP A 253 -12.86 22.38 -10.00
CA ASP A 253 -12.22 21.64 -8.90
C ASP A 253 -11.99 22.52 -7.67
N VAL A 254 -11.57 23.78 -7.88
CA VAL A 254 -11.41 24.77 -6.79
C VAL A 254 -12.74 25.05 -6.11
N ASP A 255 -13.82 25.30 -6.87
CA ASP A 255 -15.14 25.54 -6.29
C ASP A 255 -15.68 24.29 -5.58
N PHE A 256 -15.56 23.10 -6.19
CA PHE A 256 -15.95 21.83 -5.57
C PHE A 256 -15.19 21.61 -4.25
N LYS A 257 -13.88 21.88 -4.23
CA LYS A 257 -13.05 21.75 -3.02
C LYS A 257 -13.46 22.75 -1.95
N GLN A 258 -13.74 24.00 -2.30
CA GLN A 258 -14.23 25.01 -1.37
C GLN A 258 -15.61 24.63 -0.79
N GLN A 259 -16.52 24.15 -1.63
CA GLN A 259 -17.85 23.69 -1.20
C GLN A 259 -17.75 22.44 -0.32
N PHE A 260 -16.90 21.48 -0.69
CA PHE A 260 -16.63 20.28 0.11
C PHE A 260 -16.02 20.63 1.46
N ASP A 261 -15.05 21.54 1.51
CA ASP A 261 -14.44 22.01 2.76
C ASP A 261 -15.44 22.76 3.65
N LYS A 262 -16.33 23.58 3.06
CA LYS A 262 -17.43 24.24 3.80
C LYS A 262 -18.42 23.20 4.35
N LYS A 263 -18.83 22.20 3.57
CA LYS A 263 -19.72 21.10 4.00
C LYS A 263 -19.06 20.22 5.08
N GLN A 264 -17.78 19.88 4.94
CA GLN A 264 -16.98 19.16 5.95
C GLN A 264 -16.89 19.95 7.26
N ARG A 265 -16.66 21.27 7.19
CA ARG A 265 -16.60 22.13 8.38
C ARG A 265 -17.93 22.20 9.11
N LYS A 266 -19.04 22.38 8.39
CA LYS A 266 -20.39 22.37 8.98
C LYS A 266 -20.76 21.03 9.63
N ARG A 267 -20.27 19.91 9.10
CA ARG A 267 -20.44 18.57 9.70
C ARG A 267 -19.61 18.31 10.96
N ARG A 268 -18.59 19.12 11.25
CA ARG A 268 -17.57 18.79 12.27
C ARG A 268 -17.73 19.49 13.61
N THR A 269 -18.61 20.47 13.72
CA THR A 269 -18.72 21.29 14.93
C THR A 269 -20.17 21.38 15.36
N PHE A 270 -20.53 20.61 16.37
CA PHE A 270 -21.80 20.79 17.05
C PHE A 270 -21.69 21.99 18.02
N PRO A 271 -22.74 22.81 18.18
CA PRO A 271 -22.72 23.92 19.13
C PRO A 271 -22.37 23.45 20.55
N GLY A 272 -21.46 24.15 21.22
CA GLY A 272 -21.02 23.82 22.58
C GLY A 272 -20.08 22.61 22.71
N GLU A 273 -19.72 21.95 21.61
CA GLU A 273 -18.86 20.78 21.64
C GLU A 273 -17.46 21.13 22.18
N PRO A 274 -16.94 20.41 23.20
CA PRO A 274 -15.58 20.59 23.68
C PRO A 274 -14.53 20.42 22.59
N LYS A 275 -13.50 21.27 22.60
CA LYS A 275 -12.42 21.21 21.59
C LYS A 275 -11.40 20.14 21.95
N MET A 276 -11.07 19.31 20.96
CA MET A 276 -10.03 18.28 21.09
C MET A 276 -8.69 18.93 21.51
N PRO A 277 -8.02 18.44 22.56
CA PRO A 277 -6.71 18.93 22.97
C PRO A 277 -5.61 18.47 21.99
N ALA A 278 -4.43 19.07 22.12
CA ALA A 278 -3.26 18.66 21.33
C ALA A 278 -2.88 17.21 21.67
N ARG A 279 -2.56 16.41 20.64
CA ARG A 279 -2.20 14.98 20.77
C ARG A 279 -0.71 14.71 20.61
N SER A 280 0.09 15.74 20.39
CA SER A 280 1.53 15.64 20.16
C SER A 280 2.25 16.69 20.99
N CYS A 281 3.39 16.34 21.57
CA CYS A 281 4.23 17.25 22.35
C CYS A 281 4.61 18.48 21.52
N SER A 282 4.95 18.28 20.24
CA SER A 282 5.28 19.38 19.33
C SER A 282 4.09 20.34 19.14
N ALA A 283 2.88 19.80 18.93
CA ALA A 283 1.67 20.60 18.77
C ALA A 283 1.33 21.39 20.04
N LEU A 284 1.47 20.79 21.23
CA LEU A 284 1.25 21.48 22.50
C LEU A 284 2.30 22.57 22.75
N TYR A 285 3.57 22.27 22.49
CA TYR A 285 4.66 23.23 22.59
C TYR A 285 4.43 24.43 21.67
N CYS A 286 4.14 24.17 20.39
CA CYS A 286 3.83 25.22 19.43
C CYS A 286 2.65 26.07 19.88
N LYS A 287 1.56 25.46 20.37
CA LYS A 287 0.41 26.20 20.91
C LYS A 287 0.82 27.14 22.05
N ASN A 288 1.62 26.65 23.00
CA ASN A 288 2.08 27.45 24.13
C ASN A 288 3.02 28.59 23.70
N GLN A 289 3.93 28.33 22.76
CA GLN A 289 4.82 29.36 22.23
C GLN A 289 4.07 30.41 21.41
N MET A 290 3.05 30.00 20.66
CA MET A 290 2.16 30.90 19.93
C MET A 290 1.28 31.77 20.86
N ALA A 291 1.11 31.39 22.13
CA ALA A 291 0.45 32.25 23.12
C ALA A 291 1.41 33.27 23.77
N LYS A 292 2.69 32.91 23.91
CA LYS A 292 3.71 33.73 24.61
C LYS A 292 4.32 34.84 23.74
N THR A 293 4.42 34.63 22.44
CA THR A 293 5.06 35.58 21.50
C THR A 293 4.02 36.46 20.80
N LYS A 294 4.42 37.62 20.25
CA LYS A 294 3.57 38.48 19.40
C LYS A 294 4.30 38.75 18.06
N GLY A 295 3.57 39.10 16.99
CA GLY A 295 4.12 39.34 15.65
C GLY A 295 3.67 38.32 14.59
N ASP A 296 4.39 38.26 13.46
CA ASP A 296 4.04 37.46 12.28
C ASP A 296 3.81 35.98 12.63
N SER A 297 2.58 35.51 12.37
CA SER A 297 2.15 34.16 12.77
C SER A 297 2.91 33.04 12.05
N LYS A 298 3.31 33.25 10.80
CA LYS A 298 3.97 32.23 9.97
C LYS A 298 5.41 32.03 10.42
N LYS A 299 6.13 33.13 10.67
CA LYS A 299 7.50 33.10 11.20
C LYS A 299 7.53 32.49 12.60
N ARG A 300 6.61 32.90 13.49
CA ARG A 300 6.53 32.37 14.86
C ARG A 300 6.25 30.88 14.90
N PHE A 301 5.33 30.39 14.07
CA PHE A 301 5.05 28.96 13.99
C PHE A 301 6.25 28.17 13.46
N ALA A 302 6.96 28.68 12.43
CA ALA A 302 8.17 28.06 11.91
C ALA A 302 9.25 27.95 13.00
N THR A 303 9.50 29.03 13.73
CA THR A 303 10.45 29.05 14.86
C THR A 303 10.03 28.08 15.96
N ALA A 304 8.76 28.09 16.38
CA ALA A 304 8.26 27.21 17.43
C ALA A 304 8.30 25.72 17.02
N SER A 305 8.02 25.41 15.75
CA SER A 305 8.11 24.05 15.22
C SER A 305 9.57 23.57 15.21
N GLN A 306 10.51 24.41 14.78
CA GLN A 306 11.94 24.08 14.81
C GLN A 306 12.43 23.84 16.23
N GLN A 307 12.06 24.71 17.18
CA GLN A 307 12.38 24.53 18.59
C GLN A 307 11.78 23.24 19.17
N SER A 308 10.56 22.87 18.77
CA SER A 308 9.91 21.65 19.25
C SER A 308 10.66 20.36 18.90
N LYS A 309 11.41 20.37 17.77
CA LYS A 309 12.24 19.23 17.35
C LYS A 309 13.45 19.04 18.26
N ASN A 310 14.00 20.15 18.76
CA ASN A 310 15.20 20.18 19.60
C ASN A 310 14.89 20.03 21.10
N LEU A 311 13.62 19.77 21.48
CA LEU A 311 13.26 19.53 22.88
C LEU A 311 13.95 18.28 23.43
N SER A 312 14.45 18.40 24.66
CA SER A 312 15.05 17.28 25.40
C SER A 312 14.00 16.21 25.72
N LYS A 313 14.46 15.00 26.07
CA LYS A 313 13.59 13.89 26.47
C LYS A 313 12.74 14.24 27.70
N GLN A 314 13.35 14.86 28.72
CA GLN A 314 12.66 15.26 29.94
C GLN A 314 11.55 16.30 29.69
N GLU A 315 11.79 17.25 28.78
CA GLU A 315 10.76 18.23 28.40
C GLU A 315 9.62 17.57 27.63
N LYS A 316 9.93 16.64 26.72
CA LYS A 316 8.92 15.87 25.99
C LYS A 316 8.03 15.07 26.94
N GLU A 317 8.59 14.46 27.98
CA GLU A 317 7.85 13.74 29.03
C GLU A 317 6.92 14.67 29.82
N LYS A 318 7.38 15.88 30.18
CA LYS A 318 6.53 16.90 30.82
C LYS A 318 5.34 17.29 29.93
N TYR A 319 5.58 17.54 28.65
CA TYR A 319 4.50 17.85 27.70
C TYR A 319 3.56 16.66 27.51
N GLN A 320 4.07 15.43 27.51
CA GLN A 320 3.25 14.22 27.40
C GLN A 320 2.32 14.07 28.61
N ALA A 321 2.81 14.33 29.83
CA ALA A 321 1.99 14.31 31.04
C ALA A 321 0.84 15.34 30.96
N ILE A 322 1.14 16.55 30.49
CA ILE A 322 0.12 17.61 30.28
C ILE A 322 -0.90 17.19 29.20
N ILE A 323 -0.45 16.56 28.11
CA ILE A 323 -1.34 16.03 27.07
C ILE A 323 -2.29 14.99 27.66
N ASN A 324 -1.78 14.04 28.44
CA ASN A 324 -2.58 12.99 29.06
C ASN A 324 -3.65 13.57 29.98
N GLN A 325 -3.29 14.53 30.84
CA GLN A 325 -4.25 15.24 31.71
C GLN A 325 -5.32 15.99 30.91
N ASN A 326 -4.91 16.68 29.83
CA ASN A 326 -5.85 17.40 28.97
C ASN A 326 -6.80 16.45 28.23
N ILE A 327 -6.34 15.27 27.83
CA ILE A 327 -7.19 14.24 27.21
C ILE A 327 -8.22 13.70 28.20
N ILE A 328 -7.83 13.47 29.45
CA ILE A 328 -8.76 13.03 30.52
C ILE A 328 -9.84 14.08 30.74
N ARG A 329 -9.44 15.35 30.96
CA ARG A 329 -10.38 16.47 31.11
C ARG A 329 -11.30 16.62 29.89
N TYR A 330 -10.75 16.48 28.69
CA TYR A 330 -11.53 16.53 27.45
C TYR A 330 -12.58 15.40 27.39
N LYS A 331 -12.20 14.18 27.78
CA LYS A 331 -13.11 13.03 27.80
C LYS A 331 -14.33 13.32 28.70
N GLU A 332 -14.09 13.79 29.92
CA GLU A 332 -15.16 14.13 30.86
C GLU A 332 -16.07 15.24 30.34
N GLN A 333 -15.48 16.31 29.79
CA GLN A 333 -16.26 17.40 29.20
C GLN A 333 -17.09 16.93 28.01
N LEU A 334 -16.53 16.07 27.16
CA LEU A 334 -17.21 15.53 25.98
C LEU A 334 -18.37 14.61 26.39
N GLN A 335 -18.19 13.77 27.40
CA GLN A 335 -19.25 12.90 27.94
C GLN A 335 -20.40 13.73 28.51
N LYS A 336 -20.10 14.70 29.38
CA LYS A 336 -21.12 15.61 29.94
C LYS A 336 -21.88 16.36 28.87
N TRP A 337 -21.18 16.87 27.86
CA TRP A 337 -21.82 17.54 26.72
C TRP A 337 -22.66 16.58 25.88
N PHE A 338 -22.23 15.34 25.69
CA PHE A 338 -22.98 14.35 24.92
C PHE A 338 -24.29 13.95 25.63
N GLU A 339 -24.29 13.91 26.95
CA GLU A 339 -25.48 13.67 27.78
C GLU A 339 -26.53 14.78 27.68
N THR A 340 -26.17 16.02 27.31
CA THR A 340 -27.15 17.09 27.11
C THR A 340 -27.89 17.01 25.78
N LEU A 341 -27.44 16.14 24.86
CA LEU A 341 -28.08 15.94 23.56
C LEU A 341 -29.23 14.93 23.65
N THR A 342 -30.22 15.07 22.76
CA THR A 342 -31.30 14.08 22.61
C THR A 342 -30.77 12.75 22.05
N SER A 343 -31.47 11.65 22.31
CA SER A 343 -31.07 10.31 21.82
C SER A 343 -30.85 10.26 20.30
N THR A 344 -31.70 10.94 19.52
CA THR A 344 -31.55 11.06 18.06
C THR A 344 -30.28 11.83 17.67
N GLN A 345 -29.98 12.94 18.37
CA GLN A 345 -28.77 13.74 18.14
C GLN A 345 -27.50 12.98 18.54
N GLN A 346 -27.55 12.18 19.61
CA GLN A 346 -26.46 11.32 20.06
C GLN A 346 -26.11 10.27 19.00
N GLN A 347 -27.11 9.58 18.44
CA GLN A 347 -26.90 8.60 17.37
C GLN A 347 -26.29 9.24 16.12
N GLU A 348 -26.81 10.40 15.71
CA GLU A 348 -26.30 11.14 14.55
C GLU A 348 -24.85 11.62 14.78
N TYR A 349 -24.54 12.10 15.98
CA TYR A 349 -23.18 12.49 16.36
C TYR A 349 -22.20 11.33 16.26
N CYS A 350 -22.58 10.14 16.78
CA CYS A 350 -21.76 8.94 16.71
C CYS A 350 -21.49 8.50 15.27
N LYS A 351 -22.49 8.58 14.37
CA LYS A 351 -22.34 8.30 12.94
C LYS A 351 -21.41 9.30 12.25
N GLN A 352 -21.53 10.60 12.55
CA GLN A 352 -20.71 11.64 11.94
C GLN A 352 -19.27 11.68 12.48
N ASN A 353 -19.04 11.27 13.73
CA ASN A 353 -17.75 11.40 14.43
C ASN A 353 -17.23 10.08 15.01
N PRO A 354 -17.00 9.03 14.20
CA PRO A 354 -16.61 7.70 14.69
C PRO A 354 -15.32 7.71 15.54
N SER A 355 -14.37 8.59 15.20
CA SER A 355 -13.10 8.72 15.94
C SER A 355 -13.25 9.29 17.35
N LYS A 356 -14.39 9.94 17.67
CA LYS A 356 -14.67 10.54 18.98
C LYS A 356 -15.50 9.62 19.89
N VAL A 357 -16.16 8.61 19.32
CA VAL A 357 -17.00 7.65 20.07
C VAL A 357 -16.20 6.91 21.14
N LYS A 358 -14.90 6.65 20.90
CA LYS A 358 -13.98 6.06 21.89
C LYS A 358 -13.80 6.86 23.19
N TYR A 359 -14.14 8.16 23.19
CA TYR A 359 -14.12 9.00 24.37
C TYR A 359 -15.48 9.07 25.06
N LEU A 360 -16.56 8.68 24.37
CA LEU A 360 -17.93 8.72 24.87
C LEU A 360 -18.34 7.42 25.53
N LEU A 361 -18.07 6.29 24.86
CA LEU A 361 -18.56 4.96 25.25
C LEU A 361 -17.42 4.09 25.81
N ASN A 362 -17.74 3.28 26.82
CA ASN A 362 -16.81 2.28 27.33
C ASN A 362 -16.66 1.11 26.34
N LYS A 363 -15.56 0.34 26.45
CA LYS A 363 -15.25 -0.81 25.57
C LYS A 363 -16.42 -1.79 25.40
N LYS A 364 -17.24 -1.97 26.44
CA LYS A 364 -18.44 -2.82 26.46
C LYS A 364 -19.63 -2.21 25.69
N GLN A 365 -19.79 -0.88 25.75
CA GLN A 365 -20.86 -0.13 25.06
C GLN A 365 -20.56 0.11 23.57
N MET A 366 -19.27 0.24 23.21
CA MET A 366 -18.82 0.29 21.81
C MET A 366 -19.20 -0.98 21.03
N ARG A 367 -19.17 -2.14 21.68
CA ARG A 367 -19.55 -3.44 21.09
C ARG A 367 -21.06 -3.52 20.81
N THR A 368 -21.88 -2.93 21.66
CA THR A 368 -23.34 -2.90 21.49
C THR A 368 -23.80 -1.90 20.43
N LEU A 369 -23.11 -0.76 20.25
CA LEU A 369 -23.49 0.24 19.23
C LEU A 369 -23.28 -0.24 17.78
N HIS A 370 -22.36 -1.17 17.55
CA HIS A 370 -22.14 -1.82 16.25
C HIS A 370 -23.15 -2.94 15.95
N ARG A 371 -23.97 -3.31 16.92
CA ARG A 371 -25.05 -4.28 16.73
C ARG A 371 -26.32 -3.51 16.41
N THR A 372 -26.48 -3.09 15.16
CA THR A 372 -27.81 -2.75 14.67
C THR A 372 -28.66 -4.02 14.76
N SER A 373 -29.73 -3.92 15.52
CA SER A 373 -30.77 -4.92 15.68
C SER A 373 -31.48 -5.16 14.35
N ASP A 374 -30.90 -6.00 13.49
CA ASP A 374 -31.60 -6.98 12.64
C ASP A 374 -30.55 -7.86 11.93
N SER A 375 -30.85 -9.16 11.78
CA SER A 375 -30.02 -10.25 11.24
C SER A 375 -29.07 -10.93 12.22
N GLU A 376 -29.47 -12.14 12.60
CA GLU A 376 -28.62 -13.24 13.04
C GLU A 376 -27.46 -13.43 12.04
N ASP A 377 -26.21 -13.25 12.49
CA ASP A 377 -25.01 -13.82 11.86
C ASP A 377 -23.82 -13.56 12.82
N GLU A 378 -23.40 -14.62 13.50
CA GLU A 378 -22.22 -14.68 14.36
C GLU A 378 -20.95 -14.99 13.54
N GLU A 379 -19.84 -14.41 14.01
CA GLU A 379 -18.44 -14.77 13.78
C GLU A 379 -17.79 -14.50 12.40
N LEU A 380 -17.34 -13.25 12.21
CA LEU A 380 -16.12 -12.96 11.46
C LEU A 380 -15.08 -12.29 12.36
N GLU A 381 -14.13 -13.10 12.80
CA GLU A 381 -12.91 -12.66 13.47
C GLU A 381 -11.93 -12.07 12.44
N ASP A 382 -11.44 -10.88 12.78
CA ASP A 382 -10.29 -10.14 12.28
C ASP A 382 -10.24 -9.62 10.83
N THR A 383 -10.21 -8.29 10.71
CA THR A 383 -9.03 -7.54 10.20
C THR A 383 -9.14 -6.06 10.62
N ILE A 384 -8.75 -5.72 11.85
CA ILE A 384 -8.23 -4.38 12.13
C ILE A 384 -6.77 -4.39 11.67
N GLY A 385 -6.52 -3.79 10.52
CA GLY A 385 -5.17 -3.48 10.09
C GLY A 385 -4.51 -2.55 11.09
N SER A 386 -3.62 -3.10 11.91
CA SER A 386 -2.67 -2.35 12.71
C SER A 386 -1.74 -1.60 11.75
N TYR A 387 -2.07 -0.33 11.50
CA TYR A 387 -1.07 0.65 11.09
C TYR A 387 -0.17 0.87 12.31
N SER A 388 0.95 0.15 12.34
CA SER A 388 2.03 0.36 13.29
C SER A 388 2.64 1.74 13.00
N ASP A 389 2.20 2.77 13.73
CA ASP A 389 3.07 3.88 14.06
C ASP A 389 3.83 3.45 15.30
N SER A 390 5.09 3.08 15.10
CA SER A 390 5.98 2.66 16.18
C SER A 390 6.35 3.91 16.97
N ASP A 391 5.75 4.09 18.14
CA ASP A 391 6.43 4.47 19.38
C ASP A 391 5.39 4.64 20.49
N SER A 392 5.68 4.10 21.67
CA SER A 392 4.95 4.27 22.95
C SER A 392 3.88 3.24 23.35
N ASP A 393 4.05 1.96 23.02
CA ASP A 393 3.33 0.88 23.73
C ASP A 393 4.30 0.12 24.65
N LEU A 394 4.66 0.78 25.76
CA LEU A 394 5.19 0.12 26.95
C LEU A 394 4.26 0.47 28.12
N THR A 395 3.50 -0.54 28.53
CA THR A 395 3.06 -0.85 29.90
C THR A 395 2.11 0.12 30.63
N ILE A 396 0.82 0.08 30.29
CA ILE A 396 -0.26 0.57 31.19
C ILE A 396 -0.68 -0.48 32.25
N ILE A 397 -0.23 -1.74 32.15
CA ILE A 397 -0.60 -2.78 33.12
C ILE A 397 0.46 -3.00 34.22
N GLU A 398 1.73 -2.63 34.02
CA GLU A 398 2.79 -2.82 35.04
C GLU A 398 2.99 -1.62 35.98
N VAL A 399 2.61 -0.39 35.59
CA VAL A 399 2.75 0.79 36.46
C VAL A 399 1.76 0.76 37.63
N GLY A 400 0.60 0.09 37.46
CA GLY A 400 -0.40 -0.09 38.52
C GLY A 400 0.01 -1.04 39.65
N LYS A 401 0.88 -2.04 39.38
CA LYS A 401 1.37 -2.96 40.41
C LYS A 401 2.52 -2.34 41.23
N ILE A 402 3.36 -1.52 40.61
CA ILE A 402 4.49 -0.88 41.30
C ILE A 402 4.00 0.17 42.32
N PHE A 403 2.91 0.89 42.04
CA PHE A 403 2.34 1.83 43.00
C PHE A 403 1.62 1.15 44.19
N TYR A 404 0.98 0.00 43.98
CA TYR A 404 0.28 -0.70 45.06
C TYR A 404 1.25 -1.31 46.08
N TYR A 405 2.39 -1.86 45.64
CA TYR A 405 3.41 -2.39 46.55
C TYR A 405 4.21 -1.31 47.27
N LYS A 406 4.39 -0.12 46.67
CA LYS A 406 5.12 0.99 47.30
C LYS A 406 4.27 1.76 48.33
N CYS A 407 2.94 1.78 48.19
CA CYS A 407 2.04 2.31 49.21
C CYS A 407 1.97 1.40 50.46
N ILE A 408 2.05 0.08 50.31
CA ILE A 408 2.00 -0.85 51.46
C ILE A 408 3.28 -0.77 52.31
N ILE A 409 4.45 -0.55 51.70
CA ILE A 409 5.71 -0.41 52.45
C ILE A 409 5.74 0.91 53.24
N ILE A 410 5.23 2.01 52.69
CA ILE A 410 5.21 3.31 53.38
C ILE A 410 4.20 3.33 54.54
N THR A 411 3.10 2.57 54.45
CA THR A 411 2.14 2.48 55.58
C THR A 411 2.60 1.56 56.72
N ASN A 412 3.54 0.63 56.47
CA ASN A 412 4.08 -0.25 57.51
C ASN A 412 5.29 0.36 58.24
N ASP A 413 6.09 1.21 57.58
CA ASP A 413 7.21 1.90 58.25
C ASP A 413 6.78 3.09 59.13
N ILE A 414 5.59 3.67 58.91
CA ILE A 414 5.06 4.76 59.76
C ILE A 414 4.40 4.23 61.05
N LYS A 415 4.13 2.92 61.16
CA LYS A 415 3.59 2.30 62.40
C LYS A 415 4.66 1.70 63.31
N SER A 416 5.95 1.76 62.93
CA SER A 416 7.06 1.19 63.72
C SER A 416 7.97 2.24 64.39
N PHE A 417 7.64 3.53 64.32
CA PHE A 417 8.52 4.61 64.83
C PHE A 417 7.94 5.45 65.98
N ASP A 418 6.84 5.02 66.61
CA ASP A 418 6.19 5.79 67.68
C ASP A 418 5.87 4.94 68.94
N ALA A 419 6.83 4.12 69.36
CA ALA A 419 6.78 3.42 70.65
C ALA A 419 8.18 3.04 71.16
N LYS A 420 9.00 4.03 71.54
CA LYS A 420 10.13 3.86 72.50
C LYS A 420 10.70 5.21 72.93
N LEU A 421 9.93 5.94 73.72
CA LEU A 421 10.41 6.96 74.66
C LEU A 421 9.28 7.26 75.64
N ILE A 422 9.20 6.46 76.71
CA ILE A 422 8.68 6.77 78.05
C ILE A 422 8.96 5.52 78.92
N TYR A 423 9.82 5.71 79.92
CA TYR A 423 10.32 4.83 80.99
C TYR A 423 11.20 3.63 80.64
#